data_AF-A0A1Q8JGR7-F1
#
_entry.id   AF-A0A1Q8JGR7-F1
#
_cell.length_a   1.000
_cell.length_b   1.000
_cell.length_c   1.000
_cell.angle_alpha   90.00
_cell.angle_beta   90.00
_cell.angle_gamma   90.00
#
_symmetry.space_group_name_H-M   'P 1'
#
loop_
_entity.id
_entity.type
_entity.pdbx_description
1 polymer ?
#
loop_
_entity_poly.entity_id
_entity_poly.type
_entity_poly.pdbx_seq_one_letter_code
_entity_poly.pdbx_strand_id
1 'polypeptide(L)'
;MSLGLSLRDHRSLVGDRVRTRERRGPNSDRPCCPLLPCVAMTIDAARPRGTASDSLMVQITTGNVVQVHAILAAQAERMYTALKDAEWLRNLPAVGQDPVSLDARRAFQPKVNHILDTHWAHYVEVREAADRLLVAARQYGHAEDAIDHALEVQREHFAQL
;
A
#
# COMPACT_ATOMS: atom_id res chain seq x y z
N MET A 1 -41.74 31.68 -22.86
CA MET A 1 -41.94 33.01 -22.26
C MET A 1 -40.92 33.18 -21.15
N SER A 2 -40.14 34.26 -21.24
CA SER A 2 -39.02 34.60 -20.36
C SER A 2 -39.47 35.19 -19.02
N LEU A 3 -38.46 35.31 -18.13
CA LEU A 3 -38.31 36.23 -16.99
C LEU A 3 -38.81 35.66 -15.64
N GLY A 4 -38.10 35.77 -14.52
CA GLY A 4 -37.01 36.69 -14.22
C GLY A 4 -36.19 36.27 -13.00
N LEU A 5 -34.88 36.46 -13.15
CA LEU A 5 -33.88 36.56 -12.10
C LEU A 5 -34.25 37.68 -11.12
N SER A 6 -34.17 37.43 -9.81
CA SER A 6 -34.19 38.48 -8.79
C SER A 6 -32.76 38.78 -8.35
N LEU A 7 -32.20 39.80 -9.00
CA LEU A 7 -31.08 40.60 -8.50
C LEU A 7 -31.57 41.41 -7.28
N ARG A 8 -30.77 41.45 -6.22
CA ARG A 8 -30.65 42.66 -5.39
C ARG A 8 -29.20 43.05 -5.31
N ASP A 9 -28.96 44.22 -5.90
CA ASP A 9 -27.78 45.06 -5.78
C ASP A 9 -27.48 45.42 -4.32
N HIS A 10 -26.19 45.54 -4.01
CA HIS A 10 -25.67 46.77 -3.43
C HIS A 10 -24.21 47.00 -3.88
N ARG A 11 -24.08 47.95 -4.82
CA ARG A 11 -23.00 48.96 -4.96
C ARG A 11 -22.49 49.42 -3.58
N SER A 12 -21.28 49.89 -3.35
CA SER A 12 -20.08 50.25 -4.12
C SER A 12 -19.03 50.65 -3.06
N LEU A 13 -17.75 50.67 -3.39
CA LEU A 13 -16.89 51.87 -3.35
C LEU A 13 -15.40 51.47 -3.38
N VAL A 14 -14.73 51.91 -4.45
CA VAL A 14 -13.45 52.65 -4.45
C VAL A 14 -12.34 52.06 -3.58
N GLY A 15 -11.22 51.54 -4.09
CA GLY A 15 -10.48 51.88 -5.29
C GLY A 15 -9.02 51.97 -4.88
N ASP A 16 -8.12 51.22 -5.50
CA ASP A 16 -6.77 51.72 -5.70
C ASP A 16 -6.09 51.06 -6.88
N ARG A 17 -5.69 51.92 -7.82
CA ARG A 17 -4.87 51.60 -8.98
C ARG A 17 -3.42 51.87 -8.61
N VAL A 18 -2.59 50.85 -8.53
CA VAL A 18 -1.14 51.05 -8.67
C VAL A 18 -0.55 50.04 -9.66
N ARG A 19 -0.46 50.53 -10.89
CA ARG A 19 0.58 50.34 -11.92
C ARG A 19 1.34 49.00 -11.94
N THR A 20 1.04 48.25 -12.98
CA THR A 20 2.00 47.43 -13.73
C THR A 20 3.22 48.27 -14.15
N ARG A 21 4.42 47.75 -13.92
CA ARG A 21 5.62 48.15 -14.68
C ARG A 21 6.46 46.93 -15.02
N GLU A 22 6.68 46.81 -16.32
CA GLU A 22 7.44 45.76 -17.01
C GLU A 22 8.91 45.66 -16.62
N ARG A 23 9.36 44.39 -16.67
CA ARG A 23 10.62 43.86 -17.22
C ARG A 23 11.94 44.58 -16.86
N ARG A 24 12.78 43.85 -16.12
CA ARG A 24 14.23 43.72 -16.36
C ARG A 24 14.75 42.41 -15.75
N GLY A 25 15.08 41.45 -16.60
CA GLY A 25 16.25 40.59 -16.37
C GLY A 25 17.48 41.26 -17.01
N PRO A 26 18.70 40.69 -16.95
CA PRO A 26 19.08 39.41 -16.34
C PRO A 26 20.12 39.59 -15.21
N ASN A 27 20.15 38.66 -14.25
CA ASN A 27 21.39 38.37 -13.54
C ASN A 27 21.37 36.91 -13.06
N SER A 28 21.56 36.01 -14.01
CA SER A 28 22.03 34.65 -13.78
C SER A 28 23.49 34.73 -13.34
N ASP A 29 23.74 34.89 -12.05
CA ASP A 29 24.98 34.49 -11.37
C ASP A 29 24.92 34.93 -9.92
N ARG A 30 24.45 34.02 -9.04
CA ARG A 30 24.88 33.90 -7.64
C ARG A 30 24.36 32.58 -7.05
N PRO A 31 25.24 31.62 -6.75
CA PRO A 31 24.88 30.41 -6.01
C PRO A 31 25.04 30.65 -4.52
N CYS A 32 23.95 30.59 -3.76
CA CYS A 32 23.94 30.36 -2.30
C CYS A 32 22.64 29.59 -2.04
N CYS A 33 22.65 28.28 -1.82
CA CYS A 33 23.29 27.61 -0.71
C CYS A 33 23.86 26.23 -1.10
N PRO A 34 25.14 25.91 -0.83
CA PRO A 34 25.70 24.59 -1.10
C PRO A 34 25.73 23.67 0.14
N LEU A 35 24.83 23.80 1.12
CA LEU A 35 24.91 23.01 2.37
C LEU A 35 23.56 22.68 3.04
N LEU A 36 22.52 22.41 2.26
CA LEU A 36 21.38 21.65 2.79
C LEU A 36 21.24 20.41 1.92
N PRO A 37 21.50 19.19 2.43
CA PRO A 37 21.07 18.02 1.70
C PRO A 37 19.57 18.20 1.48
N CYS A 38 19.13 18.07 0.23
CA CYS A 38 17.75 17.69 -0.04
C CYS A 38 17.50 16.49 0.87
N VAL A 39 16.79 16.70 1.97
CA VAL A 39 16.34 15.60 2.80
C VAL A 39 15.32 14.92 1.91
N ALA A 40 15.82 14.01 1.07
CA ALA A 40 15.02 12.90 0.58
C ALA A 40 14.30 12.42 1.83
N MET A 41 12.98 12.48 1.81
CA MET A 41 12.14 12.04 2.91
C MET A 41 12.38 10.53 3.01
N THR A 42 13.46 10.14 3.69
CA THR A 42 13.89 8.78 3.88
C THR A 42 12.90 8.24 4.90
N ILE A 43 11.84 7.61 4.38
CA ILE A 43 10.98 6.79 5.21
C ILE A 43 11.87 5.65 5.68
N ASP A 44 12.49 5.82 6.85
CA ASP A 44 13.23 4.77 7.53
C ASP A 44 12.29 3.57 7.65
N ALA A 45 12.67 2.47 7.00
CA ALA A 45 11.84 1.27 6.98
C ALA A 45 11.62 0.72 8.40
N ALA A 46 12.56 0.97 9.33
CA ALA A 46 12.45 0.61 10.74
C ALA A 46 11.50 1.51 11.55
N ARG A 47 11.06 2.65 10.99
CA ARG A 47 10.13 3.54 11.70
C ARG A 47 8.75 2.89 11.81
N PRO A 48 8.13 2.89 13.00
CA PRO A 48 6.78 2.37 13.18
C PRO A 48 5.77 3.17 12.34
N ARG A 49 4.83 2.45 11.71
CA ARG A 49 3.76 2.98 10.85
C ARG A 49 2.36 2.81 11.45
N GLY A 50 2.25 2.23 12.64
CA GLY A 50 0.99 1.86 13.29
C GLY A 50 0.35 0.61 12.70
N THR A 51 1.11 -0.23 11.98
CA THR A 51 0.60 -1.48 11.38
C THR A 51 1.10 -2.70 12.15
N ALA A 52 0.46 -3.85 11.94
CA ALA A 52 0.84 -5.11 12.60
C ALA A 52 2.30 -5.51 12.35
N SER A 53 2.89 -5.04 11.24
CA SER A 53 4.29 -5.31 10.88
C SER A 53 5.32 -4.50 11.68
N ASP A 54 4.93 -3.53 12.51
CA ASP A 54 5.88 -2.72 13.29
C ASP A 54 6.69 -3.54 14.30
N SER A 55 6.06 -4.48 14.99
CA SER A 55 6.74 -5.38 15.95
C SER A 55 7.78 -6.27 15.26
N LEU A 56 7.49 -6.67 14.02
CA LEU A 56 8.42 -7.41 13.18
C LEU A 56 9.63 -6.53 12.84
N MET A 57 9.42 -5.29 12.38
CA MET A 57 10.50 -4.40 11.92
C MET A 57 11.56 -4.12 12.99
N VAL A 58 11.20 -4.14 14.28
CA VAL A 58 12.14 -3.95 15.40
C VAL A 58 13.17 -5.10 15.52
N GLN A 59 12.86 -6.29 15.02
CA GLN A 59 13.72 -7.47 15.09
C GLN A 59 14.59 -7.68 13.84
N ILE A 60 14.46 -6.79 12.86
CA ILE A 60 15.11 -6.91 11.55
C ILE A 60 16.45 -6.20 11.56
N THR A 61 17.47 -6.92 11.14
CA THR A 61 18.85 -6.44 11.03
C THR A 61 19.32 -6.50 9.59
N THR A 62 20.41 -5.82 9.27
CA THR A 62 21.08 -5.93 7.97
C THR A 62 21.38 -7.38 7.58
N GLY A 63 21.69 -8.26 8.54
CA GLY A 63 22.05 -9.64 8.28
C GLY A 63 20.88 -10.59 7.99
N ASN A 64 19.65 -10.24 8.38
CA ASN A 64 18.48 -11.13 8.22
C ASN A 64 17.39 -10.57 7.29
N VAL A 65 17.41 -9.27 6.97
CA VAL A 65 16.33 -8.59 6.24
C VAL A 65 15.93 -9.27 4.93
N VAL A 66 16.91 -9.73 4.14
CA VAL A 66 16.66 -10.34 2.82
C VAL A 66 16.03 -11.72 2.98
N GLN A 67 16.50 -12.50 3.96
CA GLN A 67 15.96 -13.83 4.23
C GLN A 67 14.52 -13.74 4.76
N VAL A 68 14.26 -12.84 5.71
CA VAL A 68 12.90 -12.64 6.26
C VAL A 68 11.96 -12.11 5.18
N HIS A 69 12.42 -11.18 4.33
CA HIS A 69 11.66 -10.73 3.16
C HIS A 69 11.24 -11.91 2.29
N ALA A 70 12.19 -12.77 1.92
CA ALA A 70 11.94 -13.89 1.03
C ALA A 70 10.95 -14.90 1.62
N ILE A 71 11.03 -15.18 2.92
CA ILE A 71 10.06 -16.05 3.63
C ILE A 71 8.65 -15.46 3.56
N LEU A 72 8.48 -14.18 3.92
CA LEU A 72 7.16 -13.55 3.95
C LEU A 72 6.58 -13.37 2.55
N ALA A 73 7.41 -13.05 1.55
CA ALA A 73 6.98 -12.98 0.17
C ALA A 73 6.46 -14.34 -0.33
N ALA A 74 7.21 -15.42 -0.08
CA ALA A 74 6.78 -16.78 -0.46
C ALA A 74 5.50 -17.22 0.27
N GLN A 75 5.34 -16.84 1.54
CA GLN A 75 4.10 -17.07 2.27
C GLN A 75 2.92 -16.29 1.68
N ALA A 76 3.10 -15.00 1.38
CA ALA A 76 2.06 -14.16 0.77
C ALA A 76 1.59 -14.73 -0.57
N GLU A 77 2.49 -15.22 -1.41
CA GLU A 77 2.12 -15.86 -2.69
C GLU A 77 1.29 -17.13 -2.49
N ARG A 78 1.65 -17.99 -1.53
CA ARG A 78 0.86 -19.18 -1.21
C ARG A 78 -0.53 -18.84 -0.67
N MET A 79 -0.61 -17.84 0.22
CA MET A 79 -1.89 -17.33 0.71
C MET A 79 -2.74 -16.80 -0.43
N TYR A 80 -2.15 -16.01 -1.34
CA TYR A 80 -2.84 -15.49 -2.51
C TYR A 80 -3.42 -16.61 -3.38
N THR A 81 -2.61 -17.61 -3.73
CA THR A 81 -3.05 -18.76 -4.53
C THR A 81 -4.19 -19.51 -3.85
N ALA A 82 -4.03 -19.86 -2.56
CA ALA A 82 -5.06 -20.57 -1.81
C ALA A 82 -6.37 -19.75 -1.70
N LEU A 83 -6.28 -18.44 -1.52
CA LEU A 83 -7.45 -17.56 -1.45
C LEU A 83 -8.13 -17.42 -2.81
N LYS A 84 -7.37 -17.35 -3.91
CA LYS A 84 -7.92 -17.35 -5.26
C LYS A 84 -8.63 -18.66 -5.59
N ASP A 85 -8.03 -19.78 -5.24
CA ASP A 85 -8.64 -21.10 -5.41
C ASP A 85 -9.90 -21.28 -4.55
N ALA A 86 -9.99 -20.58 -3.41
CA ALA A 86 -11.14 -20.59 -2.52
C ALA A 86 -12.22 -19.55 -2.86
N GLU A 87 -11.98 -18.62 -3.79
CA GLU A 87 -12.85 -17.46 -4.03
C GLU A 87 -14.27 -17.87 -4.48
N TRP A 88 -14.41 -19.00 -5.15
CA TRP A 88 -15.72 -19.54 -5.56
C TRP A 88 -16.65 -19.81 -4.35
N LEU A 89 -16.10 -20.04 -3.16
CA LEU A 89 -16.87 -20.25 -1.93
C LEU A 89 -17.67 -19.00 -1.51
N ARG A 90 -17.33 -17.80 -2.01
CA ARG A 90 -18.15 -16.59 -1.81
C ARG A 90 -19.55 -16.72 -2.39
N ASN A 91 -19.74 -17.62 -3.35
CA ASN A 91 -21.01 -17.93 -3.97
C ASN A 91 -21.30 -19.42 -3.83
N LEU A 92 -21.31 -19.92 -2.59
CA LEU A 92 -21.52 -21.33 -2.32
C LEU A 92 -22.88 -21.77 -2.89
N PRO A 93 -22.92 -22.73 -3.84
CA PRO A 93 -24.18 -23.24 -4.34
C PRO A 93 -24.91 -24.02 -3.24
N ALA A 94 -26.23 -24.05 -3.31
CA ALA A 94 -26.99 -24.99 -2.49
C ALA A 94 -26.77 -26.41 -3.01
N VAL A 95 -26.60 -27.38 -2.10
CA VAL A 95 -26.37 -28.80 -2.44
C VAL A 95 -27.66 -29.47 -2.98
N GLY A 96 -28.80 -28.79 -2.85
CA GLY A 96 -30.10 -29.20 -3.35
C GLY A 96 -31.09 -28.03 -3.36
N GLN A 97 -32.30 -28.28 -3.88
CA GLN A 97 -33.41 -27.32 -3.85
C GLN A 97 -34.36 -27.56 -2.67
N ASP A 98 -34.06 -28.51 -1.80
CA ASP A 98 -34.85 -28.74 -0.60
C ASP A 98 -34.66 -27.58 0.41
N PRO A 99 -35.65 -27.33 1.28
CA PRO A 99 -35.59 -26.23 2.24
C PRO A 99 -34.36 -26.28 3.16
N VAL A 100 -33.91 -27.47 3.56
CA VAL A 100 -32.76 -27.63 4.46
C VAL A 100 -31.47 -27.21 3.77
N SER A 101 -31.27 -27.60 2.51
CA SER A 101 -30.11 -27.15 1.71
C SER A 101 -30.06 -25.63 1.53
N LEU A 102 -31.21 -24.99 1.34
CA LEU A 102 -31.30 -23.54 1.19
C LEU A 102 -30.99 -22.81 2.49
N ASP A 103 -31.49 -23.31 3.62
CA ASP A 103 -31.24 -22.73 4.94
C ASP A 103 -29.80 -22.97 5.41
N ALA A 104 -29.24 -24.16 5.12
CA ALA A 104 -27.83 -24.44 5.36
C ALA A 104 -26.93 -23.45 4.62
N ARG A 105 -27.20 -23.19 3.32
CA ARG A 105 -26.47 -22.16 2.57
C ARG A 105 -26.57 -20.79 3.23
N ARG A 106 -27.77 -20.37 3.64
CA ARG A 106 -27.97 -19.08 4.33
C ARG A 106 -27.19 -18.98 5.64
N ALA A 107 -27.08 -20.08 6.38
CA ALA A 107 -26.35 -20.12 7.64
C ALA A 107 -24.81 -20.14 7.44
N PHE A 108 -24.31 -20.87 6.44
CA PHE A 108 -22.88 -21.02 6.21
C PHE A 108 -22.26 -19.85 5.43
N GLN A 109 -22.97 -19.23 4.50
CA GLN A 109 -22.40 -18.19 3.65
C GLN A 109 -21.77 -17.01 4.44
N PRO A 110 -22.39 -16.47 5.51
CA PRO A 110 -21.76 -15.42 6.31
C PRO A 110 -20.45 -15.87 6.96
N LYS A 111 -20.39 -17.12 7.44
CA LYS A 111 -19.18 -17.68 8.05
C LYS A 111 -18.07 -17.86 7.01
N VAL A 112 -18.40 -18.37 5.83
CA VAL A 112 -17.47 -18.50 4.71
C VAL A 112 -16.92 -17.14 4.31
N ASN A 113 -17.78 -16.14 4.13
CA ASN A 113 -17.36 -14.77 3.80
C ASN A 113 -16.40 -14.22 4.85
N HIS A 114 -16.74 -14.35 6.13
CA HIS A 114 -15.89 -13.87 7.23
C HIS A 114 -14.51 -14.56 7.25
N ILE A 115 -14.45 -15.87 7.01
CA ILE A 115 -13.19 -16.61 6.93
C ILE A 115 -12.34 -16.05 5.77
N LEU A 116 -12.91 -15.90 4.58
CA LEU A 116 -12.20 -15.38 3.43
C LEU A 116 -11.72 -13.94 3.67
N ASP A 117 -12.57 -13.07 4.21
CA ASP A 117 -12.23 -11.67 4.49
C ASP A 117 -11.08 -11.56 5.50
N THR A 118 -11.11 -12.40 6.55
CA THR A 118 -10.04 -12.45 7.56
C THR A 118 -8.71 -12.88 6.94
N HIS A 119 -8.72 -13.91 6.09
CA HIS A 119 -7.49 -14.39 5.46
C HIS A 119 -6.99 -13.44 4.36
N TRP A 120 -7.88 -12.75 3.66
CA TRP A 120 -7.51 -11.67 2.75
C TRP A 120 -6.85 -10.50 3.49
N ALA A 121 -7.39 -10.10 4.64
CA ALA A 121 -6.78 -9.07 5.49
C ALA A 121 -5.38 -9.51 5.96
N HIS A 122 -5.25 -10.76 6.41
CA HIS A 122 -3.96 -11.29 6.82
C HIS A 122 -2.95 -11.36 5.66
N TYR A 123 -3.38 -11.74 4.45
CA TYR A 123 -2.53 -11.69 3.25
C TYR A 123 -1.98 -10.28 3.01
N VAL A 124 -2.83 -9.25 3.13
CA VAL A 124 -2.41 -7.85 2.96
C VAL A 124 -1.35 -7.47 3.99
N GLU A 125 -1.52 -7.84 5.26
CA GLU A 125 -0.53 -7.55 6.30
C GLU A 125 0.82 -8.23 6.04
N VAL A 126 0.80 -9.52 5.64
CA VAL A 126 2.02 -10.27 5.32
C VAL A 126 2.70 -9.67 4.09
N ARG A 127 1.93 -9.25 3.07
CA ARG A 127 2.49 -8.62 1.88
C ARG A 127 3.08 -7.25 2.18
N GLU A 128 2.40 -6.43 2.97
CA GLU A 128 2.91 -5.13 3.42
C GLU A 128 4.23 -5.31 4.18
N ALA A 129 4.30 -6.29 5.09
CA ALA A 129 5.52 -6.62 5.83
C ALA A 129 6.67 -6.99 4.87
N ALA A 130 6.42 -7.85 3.89
CA ALA A 130 7.42 -8.19 2.87
C ALA A 130 7.90 -6.94 2.11
N ASP A 131 6.97 -6.12 1.61
CA ASP A 131 7.32 -4.89 0.87
C ASP A 131 8.15 -3.91 1.73
N ARG A 132 7.84 -3.79 3.03
CA ARG A 132 8.64 -2.98 3.98
C ARG A 132 10.06 -3.52 4.15
N LEU A 133 10.22 -4.84 4.24
CA LEU A 133 11.53 -5.47 4.36
C LEU A 133 12.36 -5.28 3.09
N LEU A 134 11.74 -5.31 1.91
CA LEU A 134 12.43 -5.01 0.65
C LEU A 134 12.97 -3.57 0.64
N VAL A 135 12.17 -2.61 1.10
CA VAL A 135 12.63 -1.22 1.27
C VAL A 135 13.77 -1.13 2.28
N ALA A 136 13.69 -1.85 3.41
CA ALA A 136 14.75 -1.90 4.41
C ALA A 136 16.06 -2.51 3.85
N ALA A 137 15.96 -3.60 3.07
CA ALA A 137 17.13 -4.25 2.47
C ALA A 137 17.90 -3.29 1.55
N ARG A 138 17.18 -2.54 0.73
CA ARG A 138 17.75 -1.49 -0.13
C ARG A 138 18.41 -0.38 0.67
N GLN A 139 17.79 0.05 1.78
CA GLN A 139 18.38 1.05 2.69
C GLN A 139 19.64 0.55 3.38
N TYR A 140 19.73 -0.75 3.67
CA TYR A 140 20.92 -1.37 4.22
C TYR A 140 22.01 -1.67 3.17
N GLY A 141 21.76 -1.35 1.89
CA GLY A 141 22.76 -1.47 0.82
C GLY A 141 22.87 -2.87 0.22
N HIS A 142 21.87 -3.74 0.40
CA HIS A 142 21.83 -5.02 -0.32
C HIS A 142 21.68 -4.78 -1.82
N ALA A 143 22.48 -5.48 -2.62
CA ALA A 143 22.37 -5.46 -4.09
C ALA A 143 21.08 -6.17 -4.54
N GLU A 144 20.48 -5.70 -5.64
CA GLU A 144 19.27 -6.34 -6.19
C GLU A 144 19.54 -7.80 -6.55
N ASP A 145 20.72 -8.15 -7.08
CA ASP A 145 21.10 -9.55 -7.37
C ASP A 145 21.07 -10.44 -6.11
N ALA A 146 21.48 -9.91 -4.95
CA ALA A 146 21.45 -10.65 -3.69
C ALA A 146 20.02 -10.83 -3.17
N ILE A 147 19.15 -9.86 -3.42
CA ILE A 147 17.72 -9.93 -3.11
C ILE A 147 17.05 -10.98 -4.01
N ASP A 148 17.30 -10.92 -5.31
CA ASP A 148 16.73 -11.84 -6.30
C ASP A 148 17.17 -13.29 -6.05
N HIS A 149 18.45 -13.52 -5.78
CA HIS A 149 18.96 -14.85 -5.47
C HIS A 149 18.30 -15.45 -4.21
N ALA A 150 18.16 -14.65 -3.14
CA ALA A 150 17.51 -15.13 -1.92
C ALA A 150 16.02 -15.43 -2.14
N LEU A 151 15.34 -14.68 -3.01
CA LEU A 151 13.96 -14.93 -3.40
C LEU A 151 13.82 -16.24 -4.17
N GLU A 152 14.73 -16.53 -5.10
CA GLU A 152 14.74 -17.77 -5.87
C GLU A 152 14.93 -18.99 -4.96
N VAL A 153 15.96 -18.97 -4.10
CA VAL A 153 16.24 -20.07 -3.15
C VAL A 153 15.05 -20.37 -2.24
N GLN A 154 14.40 -19.34 -1.71
CA GLN A 154 13.24 -19.55 -0.83
C GLN A 154 12.00 -20.03 -1.59
N ARG A 155 11.75 -19.53 -2.81
CA ARG A 155 10.67 -20.03 -3.66
C ARG A 155 10.83 -21.53 -3.93
N GLU A 156 12.05 -21.99 -4.23
CA GLU A 156 12.34 -23.40 -4.43
C GLU A 156 12.14 -24.22 -3.15
N HIS A 157 12.67 -23.76 -2.02
CA HIS A 157 12.52 -24.43 -0.73
C HIS A 157 11.04 -24.61 -0.35
N PHE A 158 10.22 -23.57 -0.55
CA PHE A 158 8.79 -23.62 -0.25
C PHE A 158 7.95 -24.32 -1.30
N ALA A 159 8.45 -24.52 -2.53
CA ALA A 159 7.78 -25.34 -3.55
C ALA A 159 7.93 -26.85 -3.28
N GLN A 160 8.87 -27.25 -2.41
CA GLN A 160 9.13 -28.65 -2.05
C GLN A 160 8.36 -29.12 -0.81
N LEU A 161 7.64 -28.23 -0.12
CA LEU A 161 6.84 -28.50 1.08
C LEU A 161 5.36 -28.61 0.73
#